data_AF-A0A4S2US47-F1
#
_entry.id   AF-A0A4S2US47-F1
#
_cell.length_a   1.000
_cell.length_b   1.000
_cell.length_c   1.000
_cell.angle_alpha   90.00
_cell.angle_beta   90.00
_cell.angle_gamma   90.00
#
_symmetry.space_group_name_H-M   'P 1'
#
loop_
_entity.id
_entity.type
_entity.pdbx_description
1 polymer ?
#
loop_
_entity_poly.entity_id
_entity_poly.type
_entity_poly.pdbx_seq_one_letter_code
_entity_poly.pdbx_strand_id
1 'polypeptide(L)'
;MIRVRANNAHIKRTFRPTYAWTQATPKAVFLDPAWDRSVLIYPGMVAMRTTGELVTLINNVGVPYGFIGDYVGGDGFDPLLDVGINATSVWVMGADAEAEILAPAFDDTLAWNDPGTGAELLVHAQTAGANRGKLVPAGTAGASSQPVARLLKVNSPSKITIGGLR
;
A
#
# COMPACT_ATOMS: atom_id res chain seq x y z
N MET A 1 -8.13 -7.87 7.87
CA MET A 1 -6.71 -8.00 8.27
C MET A 1 -6.56 -9.27 9.05
N ILE A 2 -5.90 -10.26 8.47
CA ILE A 2 -5.63 -11.52 9.15
C ILE A 2 -4.49 -11.24 10.14
N ARG A 3 -4.78 -11.33 11.44
CA ARG A 3 -3.81 -11.08 12.52
C ARG A 3 -2.99 -12.33 12.82
N VAL A 4 -2.53 -13.04 11.79
CA VAL A 4 -1.60 -14.16 11.96
C VAL A 4 -0.24 -13.57 12.33
N ARG A 5 0.41 -14.15 13.34
CA ARG A 5 1.79 -13.79 13.66
C ARG A 5 2.65 -14.22 12.48
N ALA A 6 3.46 -13.30 11.94
CA ALA A 6 4.49 -13.70 11.01
C ALA A 6 5.39 -14.72 11.73
N ASN A 7 5.62 -15.87 11.09
CA ASN A 7 6.50 -16.91 11.63
C ASN A 7 7.96 -16.39 11.76
N ASN A 8 8.27 -15.32 11.04
CA ASN A 8 9.55 -14.66 11.01
C ASN A 8 9.52 -13.32 11.79
N ALA A 9 10.26 -13.23 12.88
CA ALA A 9 10.30 -12.06 13.77
C ALA A 9 10.84 -10.78 13.11
N HIS A 10 11.60 -10.90 12.00
CA HIS A 10 12.16 -9.76 11.28
C HIS A 10 11.14 -9.09 10.33
N ILE A 11 10.03 -9.78 9.99
CA ILE A 11 8.99 -9.22 9.11
C ILE A 11 8.20 -8.18 9.89
N LYS A 12 8.35 -6.92 9.50
CA LYS A 12 7.66 -5.76 10.10
C LYS A 12 6.47 -5.37 9.23
N ARG A 13 5.37 -4.94 9.86
CA ARG A 13 4.29 -4.27 9.14
C ARG A 13 4.79 -2.90 8.65
N THR A 14 4.78 -2.75 7.34
CA THR A 14 5.16 -1.52 6.65
C THR A 14 4.05 -0.47 6.67
N PHE A 15 2.78 -0.86 6.83
CA PHE A 15 1.66 0.05 7.05
C PHE A 15 1.32 0.17 8.55
N ARG A 16 1.29 1.40 9.08
CA ARG A 16 0.98 1.68 10.48
C ARG A 16 -0.03 2.83 10.56
N PRO A 17 -1.32 2.53 10.77
CA PRO A 17 -2.30 3.58 10.96
C PRO A 17 -2.00 4.37 12.23
N THR A 18 -1.85 5.69 12.11
CA THR A 18 -1.62 6.61 13.24
C THR A 18 -2.90 7.31 13.65
N TYR A 19 -3.75 7.66 12.67
CA TYR A 19 -5.07 8.22 12.89
C TYR A 19 -6.05 7.62 11.88
N ALA A 20 -6.56 6.43 12.18
CA ALA A 20 -7.36 5.65 11.24
C ALA A 20 -8.65 5.09 11.82
N TRP A 21 -8.73 4.78 13.11
CA TRP A 21 -9.87 4.02 13.64
C TRP A 21 -11.25 4.70 13.47
N THR A 22 -11.28 6.02 13.36
CA THR A 22 -12.49 6.79 13.02
C THR A 22 -12.51 7.31 11.58
N GLN A 23 -11.42 7.15 10.84
CA GLN A 23 -11.19 7.80 9.54
C GLN A 23 -10.91 6.83 8.38
N ALA A 24 -10.60 5.56 8.67
CA ALA A 24 -10.27 4.53 7.72
C ALA A 24 -10.65 3.16 8.29
N THR A 25 -11.29 2.33 7.47
CA THR A 25 -11.69 0.98 7.89
C THR A 25 -11.05 -0.05 6.97
N PRO A 26 -10.42 -1.11 7.51
CA PRO A 26 -9.94 -2.21 6.69
C PRO A 26 -11.16 -2.98 6.17
N LYS A 27 -11.36 -2.94 4.86
CA LYS A 27 -12.42 -3.69 4.19
C LYS A 27 -11.93 -5.10 3.86
N ALA A 28 -12.73 -6.11 4.19
CA ALA A 28 -12.48 -7.48 3.80
C ALA A 28 -12.68 -7.64 2.29
N VAL A 29 -11.71 -8.25 1.62
CA VAL A 29 -11.68 -8.50 0.17
C VAL A 29 -10.88 -9.77 -0.11
N PHE A 30 -10.81 -10.20 -1.37
CA PHE A 30 -10.03 -11.37 -1.77
C PHE A 30 -8.90 -10.97 -2.72
N LEU A 31 -7.70 -11.50 -2.50
CA LEU A 31 -6.61 -11.38 -3.47
C LEU A 31 -6.95 -12.21 -4.70
N ASP A 32 -6.85 -11.59 -5.86
CA ASP A 32 -7.09 -12.24 -7.15
C ASP A 32 -6.18 -13.47 -7.30
N PRO A 33 -6.72 -14.68 -7.51
CA PRO A 33 -5.91 -15.89 -7.71
C PRO A 33 -4.95 -15.79 -8.91
N ALA A 34 -5.28 -14.96 -9.90
CA ALA A 34 -4.44 -14.70 -11.07
C ALA A 34 -3.39 -13.60 -10.83
N TRP A 35 -3.22 -13.13 -9.59
CA TRP A 35 -2.18 -12.18 -9.25
C TRP A 35 -0.78 -12.74 -9.56
N ASP A 36 0.05 -11.87 -10.10
CA ASP A 36 1.42 -12.16 -10.47
C ASP A 36 2.32 -12.21 -9.23
N ARG A 37 2.62 -13.45 -8.82
CA ARG A 37 3.43 -13.82 -7.66
C ARG A 37 4.93 -13.51 -7.78
N SER A 38 5.39 -12.99 -8.91
CA SER A 38 6.79 -12.55 -9.07
C SER A 38 7.07 -11.24 -8.34
N VAL A 39 6.03 -10.48 -8.02
CA VAL A 39 6.10 -9.27 -7.19
C VAL A 39 5.70 -9.63 -5.78
N LEU A 40 6.37 -9.08 -4.77
CA LEU A 40 6.00 -9.29 -3.37
C LEU A 40 4.99 -8.23 -2.94
N ILE A 41 4.04 -8.59 -2.06
CA ILE A 41 3.12 -7.62 -1.46
C ILE A 41 3.55 -7.31 -0.05
N TYR A 42 3.82 -6.03 0.19
CA TYR A 42 4.05 -5.47 1.51
C TYR A 42 2.81 -4.67 1.95
N PRO A 43 2.44 -4.70 3.24
CA PRO A 43 1.38 -3.85 3.75
C PRO A 43 1.62 -2.37 3.42
N GLY A 44 0.64 -1.67 2.86
CA GLY A 44 0.83 -0.27 2.42
C GLY A 44 1.14 -0.12 0.93
N MET A 45 1.26 -1.21 0.18
CA MET A 45 1.21 -1.16 -1.28
C MET A 45 -0.23 -0.96 -1.77
N VAL A 46 -0.37 -0.36 -2.95
CA VAL A 46 -1.65 0.07 -3.50
C VAL A 46 -2.33 -1.03 -4.28
N ALA A 47 -3.57 -1.30 -3.91
CA ALA A 47 -4.46 -2.21 -4.61
C ALA A 47 -5.35 -1.48 -5.62
N MET A 48 -5.78 -2.21 -6.63
CA MET A 48 -6.95 -1.91 -7.46
C MET A 48 -7.96 -3.04 -7.35
N ARG A 49 -9.24 -2.76 -7.62
CA ARG A 49 -10.26 -3.81 -7.77
C ARG A 49 -10.18 -4.40 -9.18
N THR A 50 -10.38 -5.71 -9.29
CA THR A 50 -10.53 -6.38 -10.60
C THR A 50 -12.00 -6.68 -10.87
N THR A 51 -12.55 -7.73 -10.25
CA THR A 51 -13.95 -8.14 -10.41
C THR A 51 -14.58 -8.43 -9.06
N GLY A 52 -15.78 -7.88 -8.80
CA GLY A 52 -16.49 -8.10 -7.54
C GLY A 52 -15.68 -7.63 -6.34
N GLU A 53 -15.36 -8.55 -5.43
CA GLU A 53 -14.55 -8.30 -4.23
C GLU A 53 -13.07 -8.67 -4.41
N LEU A 54 -12.65 -9.01 -5.63
CA LEU A 54 -11.26 -9.32 -5.94
C LEU A 54 -10.42 -8.05 -6.07
N VAL A 55 -9.22 -8.10 -5.51
CA VAL A 55 -8.22 -7.04 -5.57
C VAL A 55 -6.89 -7.60 -6.03
N THR A 56 -6.09 -6.74 -6.67
CA THR A 56 -4.72 -7.03 -7.08
C THR A 56 -3.87 -5.77 -6.95
N LEU A 57 -2.54 -5.87 -7.14
CA LEU A 57 -1.69 -4.67 -7.20
C LEU A 57 -2.10 -3.78 -8.37
N ILE A 58 -2.10 -2.47 -8.15
CA ILE A 58 -2.47 -1.49 -9.19
C ILE A 58 -1.60 -1.63 -10.45
N ASN A 59 -2.21 -1.44 -11.61
CA ASN A 59 -1.56 -1.42 -12.91
C ASN A 59 -1.84 -0.12 -13.66
N ASN A 60 -1.40 -0.01 -14.92
CA ASN A 60 -1.45 1.24 -15.69
C ASN A 60 -2.87 1.68 -16.11
N VAL A 61 -3.87 0.81 -15.97
CA VAL A 61 -5.29 1.09 -16.28
C VAL A 61 -6.18 1.09 -15.03
N GLY A 62 -5.63 0.68 -13.89
CA GLY A 62 -6.35 0.54 -12.62
C GLY A 62 -6.58 1.87 -11.90
N VAL A 63 -7.69 1.93 -11.17
CA VAL A 63 -7.96 3.02 -10.22
C VAL A 63 -7.47 2.59 -8.82
N PRO A 64 -6.72 3.44 -8.10
CA PRO A 64 -6.34 3.18 -6.72
C PRO A 64 -7.58 2.93 -5.85
N TYR A 65 -7.60 1.79 -5.17
CA TYR A 65 -8.69 1.41 -4.28
C TYR A 65 -8.35 1.62 -2.80
N GLY A 66 -7.08 1.44 -2.44
CA GLY A 66 -6.58 1.61 -1.08
C GLY A 66 -5.30 0.81 -0.86
N PHE A 67 -4.94 0.64 0.41
CA PHE A 67 -3.66 0.04 0.81
C PHE A 67 -3.83 -1.39 1.29
N ILE A 68 -3.07 -2.32 0.76
CA ILE A 68 -3.14 -3.73 1.18
C ILE A 68 -2.69 -3.85 2.65
N GLY A 69 -3.45 -4.60 3.45
CA GLY A 69 -3.21 -4.76 4.88
C GLY A 69 -2.33 -5.95 5.25
N ASP A 70 -2.15 -6.90 4.33
CA ASP A 70 -1.47 -8.18 4.58
C ASP A 70 -0.17 -8.29 3.74
N TYR A 71 0.74 -9.15 4.17
CA TYR A 71 2.00 -9.45 3.49
C TYR A 71 1.82 -10.72 2.65
N VAL A 72 2.32 -10.77 1.41
CA VAL A 72 2.14 -11.91 0.50
C VAL A 72 3.43 -12.22 -0.27
N GLY A 73 3.86 -13.48 -0.20
CA GLY A 73 4.77 -14.10 -1.17
C GLY A 73 6.27 -13.94 -0.93
N GLY A 74 6.71 -13.32 0.17
CA GLY A 74 8.13 -13.10 0.44
C GLY A 74 8.66 -13.90 1.64
N ASP A 75 9.99 -14.05 1.73
CA ASP A 75 10.69 -14.69 2.86
C ASP A 75 10.18 -16.11 3.21
N GLY A 76 9.64 -16.83 2.22
CA GLY A 76 9.04 -18.16 2.39
C GLY A 76 7.73 -18.17 3.19
N PHE A 77 7.08 -17.02 3.34
CA PHE A 77 5.86 -16.82 4.12
C PHE A 77 4.74 -16.24 3.27
N ASP A 78 3.62 -16.96 3.16
CA ASP A 78 2.40 -16.50 2.49
C ASP A 78 1.17 -16.87 3.36
N PRO A 79 0.71 -15.96 4.22
CA PRO A 79 -0.39 -16.24 5.14
C PRO A 79 -1.72 -16.46 4.41
N LEU A 80 -1.87 -15.98 3.18
CA LEU A 80 -3.10 -16.17 2.41
C LEU A 80 -3.15 -17.57 1.80
N LEU A 81 -2.01 -18.04 1.29
CA LEU A 81 -1.87 -19.41 0.78
C LEU A 81 -2.03 -20.44 1.91
N ASP A 82 -1.40 -20.20 3.06
CA ASP A 82 -1.42 -21.12 4.19
C ASP A 82 -2.82 -21.32 4.78
N VAL A 83 -3.67 -20.28 4.73
CA VAL A 83 -5.08 -20.35 5.18
C VAL A 83 -6.00 -20.96 4.11
N GLY A 84 -5.54 -21.07 2.85
CA GLY A 84 -6.29 -21.69 1.75
C GLY A 84 -7.47 -20.86 1.24
N ILE A 85 -7.64 -19.65 1.75
CA ILE A 85 -8.67 -18.69 1.36
C ILE A 85 -7.91 -17.39 1.15
N ASN A 86 -7.87 -16.88 -0.09
CA ASN A 86 -7.18 -15.63 -0.47
C ASN A 86 -7.78 -14.36 0.20
N ALA A 87 -8.39 -14.48 1.38
CA ALA A 87 -9.01 -13.41 2.14
C ALA A 87 -7.95 -12.44 2.65
N THR A 88 -7.97 -11.23 2.12
CA THR A 88 -7.08 -10.14 2.52
C THR A 88 -7.89 -8.92 2.97
N SER A 89 -7.23 -7.81 3.22
CA SER A 89 -7.87 -6.55 3.52
C SER A 89 -7.21 -5.39 2.83
N VAL A 90 -8.03 -4.39 2.53
CA VAL A 90 -7.58 -3.11 2.00
C VAL A 90 -8.02 -2.01 2.95
N TRP A 91 -7.09 -1.18 3.37
CA TRP A 91 -7.35 0.06 4.08
C TRP A 91 -7.84 1.12 3.09
N VAL A 92 -9.11 1.48 3.24
CA VAL A 92 -9.69 2.62 2.53
C VAL A 92 -9.59 3.82 3.44
N MET A 93 -8.85 4.84 3.00
CA MET A 93 -8.56 6.03 3.79
C MET A 93 -9.59 7.13 3.49
N GLY A 94 -10.25 7.63 4.52
CA GLY A 94 -11.01 8.87 4.48
C GLY A 94 -10.07 10.09 4.49
N ALA A 95 -10.64 11.27 4.24
CA ALA A 95 -9.85 12.49 4.03
C ALA A 95 -8.97 12.89 5.22
N ASP A 96 -9.36 12.55 6.45
CA ASP A 96 -8.56 12.86 7.65
C ASP A 96 -7.73 11.67 8.14
N ALA A 97 -7.75 10.54 7.43
CA ALA A 97 -6.99 9.37 7.85
C ALA A 97 -5.49 9.61 7.68
N GLU A 98 -4.69 9.08 8.60
CA GLU A 98 -3.23 9.14 8.56
C GLU A 98 -2.60 7.77 8.84
N ALA A 99 -1.49 7.49 8.14
CA ALA A 99 -0.69 6.30 8.33
C ALA A 99 0.80 6.55 8.08
N GLU A 100 1.68 5.90 8.85
CA GLU A 100 3.08 5.75 8.50
C GLU A 100 3.25 4.59 7.52
N ILE A 101 4.07 4.81 6.49
CA ILE A 101 4.49 3.80 5.51
C ILE A 101 6.00 3.65 5.60
N LEU A 102 6.46 2.41 5.77
CA LEU A 102 7.88 2.06 5.81
C LEU A 102 8.30 1.37 4.51
N ALA A 103 9.58 1.52 4.15
CA ALA A 103 10.18 0.73 3.09
C ALA A 103 10.10 -0.77 3.45
N PRO A 104 9.83 -1.67 2.48
CA PRO A 104 9.81 -1.43 1.03
C PRO A 104 8.41 -1.14 0.41
N ALA A 105 7.39 -0.77 1.19
CA ALA A 105 6.05 -0.48 0.66
C ALA A 105 5.98 0.83 -0.15
N PHE A 106 7.00 1.69 -0.02
CA PHE A 106 7.25 2.82 -0.91
C PHE A 106 8.67 2.69 -1.50
N ASP A 107 8.92 3.40 -2.60
CA ASP A 107 10.23 3.41 -3.26
C ASP A 107 11.16 4.41 -2.55
N ASP A 108 12.03 3.91 -1.68
CA ASP A 108 13.01 4.67 -0.90
C ASP A 108 14.24 5.10 -1.71
N THR A 109 14.34 4.68 -2.98
CA THR A 109 15.39 5.13 -3.89
C THR A 109 15.06 6.45 -4.60
N LEU A 110 13.79 6.86 -4.56
CA LEU A 110 13.32 8.12 -5.13
C LEU A 110 13.50 9.30 -4.17
N ALA A 111 13.53 10.51 -4.73
CA ALA A 111 13.61 11.74 -3.95
C ALA A 111 12.23 12.09 -3.34
N TRP A 112 12.09 11.88 -2.03
CA TRP A 112 10.92 12.32 -1.26
C TRP A 112 11.21 13.66 -0.58
N ASN A 113 10.52 14.70 -1.03
CA ASN A 113 10.64 16.03 -0.46
C ASN A 113 9.53 16.25 0.56
N ASP A 114 9.90 16.72 1.76
CA ASP A 114 8.91 17.07 2.79
C ASP A 114 8.07 18.27 2.31
N PRO A 115 6.73 18.20 2.35
CA PRO A 115 5.85 19.27 1.88
C PRO A 115 5.93 20.57 2.73
N GLY A 116 6.43 20.49 3.97
CA GLY A 116 6.39 21.63 4.88
C GLY A 116 4.95 22.11 5.15
N THR A 117 4.73 23.43 5.17
CA THR A 117 3.44 24.05 5.55
C THR A 117 2.58 24.55 4.39
N GLY A 118 3.02 24.40 3.13
CA GLY A 118 2.48 25.21 2.03
C GLY A 118 1.79 24.48 0.88
N ALA A 119 2.19 23.26 0.54
CA ALA A 119 1.67 22.56 -0.64
C ALA A 119 1.32 21.10 -0.34
N GLU A 120 0.13 20.68 -0.77
CA GLU A 120 -0.27 19.27 -0.73
C GLU A 120 0.50 18.51 -1.82
N LEU A 121 1.45 17.66 -1.42
CA LEU A 121 2.16 16.79 -2.34
C LEU A 121 1.40 15.49 -2.50
N LEU A 122 0.95 15.20 -3.73
CA LEU A 122 0.23 13.98 -4.03
C LEU A 122 1.17 12.79 -4.14
N VAL A 123 0.71 11.65 -3.63
CA VAL A 123 1.39 10.36 -3.69
C VAL A 123 0.68 9.49 -4.70
N HIS A 124 1.45 8.82 -5.53
CA HIS A 124 0.97 7.90 -6.56
C HIS A 124 1.52 6.49 -6.29
N ALA A 125 1.12 5.53 -7.11
CA ALA A 125 1.65 4.17 -7.05
C ALA A 125 2.38 3.81 -8.34
N GLN A 126 3.48 3.06 -8.26
CA GLN A 126 4.11 2.49 -9.45
C GLN A 126 3.20 1.42 -10.06
N THR A 127 3.04 1.43 -11.38
CA THR A 127 2.05 0.57 -12.07
C THR A 127 2.64 -0.64 -12.77
N ALA A 128 3.97 -0.77 -12.81
CA ALA A 128 4.66 -1.84 -13.52
C ALA A 128 5.95 -2.30 -12.84
N GLY A 129 6.46 -3.46 -13.29
CA GLY A 129 7.73 -4.02 -12.86
C GLY A 129 7.78 -4.46 -11.39
N ALA A 130 8.99 -4.65 -10.88
CA ALA A 130 9.24 -5.12 -9.51
C ALA A 130 8.76 -4.13 -8.42
N ASN A 131 8.56 -2.85 -8.78
CA ASN A 131 8.06 -1.82 -7.88
C ASN A 131 6.54 -1.65 -7.95
N ARG A 132 5.81 -2.42 -8.78
CA ARG A 132 4.36 -2.31 -8.93
C ARG A 132 3.66 -2.32 -7.57
N GLY A 133 2.79 -1.34 -7.33
CA GLY A 133 2.05 -1.14 -6.08
C GLY A 133 2.80 -0.35 -5.01
N LYS A 134 4.12 -0.11 -5.14
CA LYS A 134 4.83 0.76 -4.19
C LYS A 134 4.42 2.21 -4.38
N LEU A 135 4.40 2.96 -3.28
CA LEU A 135 4.19 4.40 -3.35
C LEU A 135 5.39 5.10 -3.97
N VAL A 136 5.09 6.10 -4.80
CA VAL A 136 6.07 6.95 -5.50
C VAL A 136 5.60 8.41 -5.47
N PRO A 137 6.53 9.39 -5.51
CA PRO A 137 6.18 10.79 -5.65
C PRO A 137 5.45 11.09 -6.97
N ALA A 138 4.63 12.14 -6.98
CA ALA A 138 4.03 12.66 -8.21
C ALA A 138 5.10 12.99 -9.28
N GLY A 139 4.79 12.72 -10.54
CA GLY A 139 5.71 12.93 -11.67
C GLY A 139 6.71 11.79 -11.92
N THR A 140 6.73 10.74 -11.08
CA THR A 140 7.55 9.54 -11.32
C THR A 140 7.10 8.81 -12.59
N ALA A 141 8.05 8.37 -13.42
CA ALA A 141 7.75 7.57 -14.60
C ALA A 141 7.07 6.24 -14.21
N GLY A 142 5.95 5.92 -14.87
CA GLY A 142 5.13 4.74 -14.56
C GLY A 142 4.21 4.89 -13.35
N ALA A 143 4.12 6.09 -12.75
CA ALA A 143 3.15 6.37 -11.70
C ALA A 143 1.70 6.24 -12.19
N SER A 144 0.80 5.88 -11.28
CA SER A 144 -0.65 5.82 -11.51
C SER A 144 -1.18 7.18 -11.97
N SER A 145 -2.16 7.17 -12.87
CA SER A 145 -2.78 8.41 -13.39
C SER A 145 -3.54 9.18 -12.29
N GLN A 146 -4.08 8.46 -11.31
CA GLN A 146 -4.75 9.04 -10.15
C GLN A 146 -3.86 8.95 -8.91
N PRO A 147 -3.87 9.98 -8.05
CA PRO A 147 -3.21 9.93 -6.76
C PRO A 147 -3.93 8.94 -5.84
N VAL A 148 -3.24 8.45 -4.82
CA VAL A 148 -3.77 7.52 -3.81
C VAL A 148 -3.82 8.14 -2.41
N ALA A 149 -2.95 9.11 -2.14
CA ALA A 149 -2.83 9.77 -0.85
C ALA A 149 -2.13 11.13 -1.01
N ARG A 150 -2.07 11.88 0.08
CA ARG A 150 -1.22 13.05 0.22
C ARG A 150 -0.04 12.74 1.13
N LEU A 151 1.14 13.25 0.80
CA LEU A 151 2.31 13.19 1.66
C LEU A 151 2.14 14.24 2.76
N LEU A 152 2.26 13.82 4.02
CA LEU A 152 2.18 14.71 5.18
C LEU A 152 3.57 15.04 5.73
N LYS A 153 4.48 14.07 5.70
CA LYS A 153 5.82 14.21 6.27
C LYS A 153 6.78 13.16 5.72
N VAL A 154 8.05 13.52 5.56
CA VAL A 154 9.14 12.56 5.38
C VAL A 154 9.83 12.36 6.74
N ASN A 155 9.60 11.22 7.39
CA ASN A 155 10.07 10.99 8.76
C ASN A 155 11.54 10.53 8.79
N SER A 156 11.95 9.75 7.80
CA SER A 156 13.33 9.30 7.56
C SER A 156 13.43 8.75 6.12
N PRO A 157 14.63 8.43 5.60
CA PRO A 157 14.77 7.85 4.26
C PRO A 157 13.95 6.58 4.03
N SER A 158 13.64 5.83 5.11
CA SER A 158 12.88 4.57 5.07
C SER A 158 11.47 4.67 5.68
N LYS A 159 10.98 5.89 5.95
CA LYS A 159 9.65 6.10 6.56
C LYS A 159 9.01 7.43 6.15
N ILE A 160 7.78 7.36 5.66
CA ILE A 160 6.95 8.52 5.33
C ILE A 160 5.63 8.48 6.11
N THR A 161 4.98 9.63 6.27
CA THR A 161 3.61 9.74 6.78
C THR A 161 2.71 10.23 5.66
N ILE A 162 1.62 9.53 5.41
CA ILE A 162 0.63 9.86 4.40
C ILE A 162 -0.73 10.14 5.01
N GLY A 163 -1.53 10.93 4.31
CA GLY A 163 -2.92 11.26 4.63
C GLY A 163 -3.87 10.86 3.50
N GLY A 164 -5.17 10.77 3.80
CA GLY A 164 -6.19 10.53 2.78
C GLY A 164 -6.33 11.69 1.79
N LEU A 165 -6.91 11.41 0.62
CA LEU A 165 -7.22 12.46 -0.36
C LEU A 165 -8.41 13.32 0.13
N ARG A 166 -8.41 14.61 -0.24
CA ARG A 166 -9.51 15.55 0.06
C ARG A 166 -10.60 15.50 -1.00
#